data_AF-A0A3N5PMK8-F1
#
_entry.id   AF-A0A3N5PMK8-F1
#
_cell.length_a   1.000
_cell.length_b   1.000
_cell.length_c   1.000
_cell.angle_alpha   90.00
_cell.angle_beta   90.00
_cell.angle_gamma   90.00
#
_symmetry.space_group_name_H-M   'P 1'
#
loop_
_entity.id
_entity.type
_entity.pdbx_description
1 polymer ?
#
loop_
_entity_poly.entity_id
_entity_poly.type
_entity_poly.pdbx_seq_one_letter_code
_entity_poly.pdbx_strand_id
1 'polypeptide(L)' 'MDISVWFFISSGLFLGWSLGANHAVNVFGTAVVSKMVKFRTAAIISGIFVVLGSVISGAGTTKTL' A
#
# COMPACT_ATOMS: atom_id res chain seq x y z
N MET A 1 25.47 10.71 -6.65
CA MET A 1 24.07 10.70 -6.18
C MET A 1 24.01 11.54 -4.93
N ASP A 2 23.32 12.68 -4.98
CA ASP A 2 23.19 13.58 -3.85
C ASP A 2 22.43 12.94 -2.69
N ILE A 3 22.80 13.30 -1.46
CA ILE A 3 22.15 12.81 -0.22
C ILE A 3 20.63 13.08 -0.23
N SER A 4 20.21 14.13 -0.94
CA SER A 4 18.81 14.51 -1.15
C SER A 4 17.98 13.39 -1.80
N VAL A 5 18.57 12.61 -2.71
CA VAL A 5 17.86 11.51 -3.40
C VAL A 5 17.44 10.42 -2.41
N TRP A 6 18.31 10.07 -1.47
CA TRP A 6 18.00 9.12 -0.41
C TRP A 6 16.86 9.61 0.49
N PHE A 7 16.82 10.92 0.77
CA PHE A 7 15.77 11.55 1.56
C PHE A 7 14.39 11.51 0.86
N PHE A 8 14.37 11.70 -0.47
CA PHE A 8 13.15 11.58 -1.27
C PHE A 8 12.66 10.13 -1.33
N ILE A 9 13.56 9.17 -1.52
CA ILE A 9 13.19 7.74 -1.55
C ILE A 9 12.65 7.28 -0.20
N SER A 10 13.28 7.67 0.91
CA SER A 10 12.77 7.34 2.25
C SER A 10 11.39 7.95 2.50
N SER A 11 11.17 9.18 2.04
CA SER A 11 9.88 9.86 2.16
C SER A 11 8.80 9.17 1.35
N GLY A 12 9.09 8.78 0.10
CA GLY A 12 8.16 8.03 -0.75
C GLY A 12 7.83 6.65 -0.19
N LEU A 13 8.83 5.94 0.34
CA LEU A 13 8.64 4.64 0.98
C LEU A 13 7.79 4.75 2.26
N PHE A 14 8.04 5.78 3.07
CA PHE A 14 7.27 6.08 4.27
C PHE A 14 5.81 6.41 3.92
N LEU A 15 5.59 7.25 2.93
CA LEU A 15 4.25 7.62 2.47
C LEU A 15 3.48 6.39 1.96
N GLY A 16 4.13 5.56 1.14
CA GLY A 16 3.54 4.33 0.63
C GLY A 16 3.18 3.34 1.74
N TRP A 17 4.03 3.20 2.76
CA TRP A 17 3.77 2.32 3.91
C TRP A 17 2.61 2.82 4.76
N SER A 18 2.60 4.11 5.15
CA SER A 18 1.51 4.69 5.93
C SER A 18 0.18 4.65 5.17
N LEU A 19 0.17 4.98 3.88
CA LEU A 19 -1.05 4.97 3.07
C LEU A 19 -1.58 3.54 2.89
N GLY A 20 -0.71 2.59 2.58
CA GLY A 20 -1.06 1.17 2.44
C GLY A 20 -1.65 0.58 3.73
N ALA A 21 -1.04 0.86 4.89
CA ALA A 21 -1.52 0.37 6.18
C ALA A 21 -2.91 0.92 6.54
N ASN A 22 -3.14 2.22 6.27
CA ASN A 22 -4.40 2.88 6.56
C ASN A 22 -5.57 2.27 5.76
N HIS A 23 -5.37 2.04 4.45
CA HIS A 23 -6.40 1.45 3.60
C HIS A 23 -6.56 -0.06 3.80
N ALA A 24 -5.50 -0.79 4.13
CA ALA A 24 -5.57 -2.24 4.38
C ALA A 24 -6.53 -2.59 5.54
N VAL A 25 -6.54 -1.76 6.60
CA VAL A 25 -7.50 -1.91 7.71
C VAL A 25 -8.92 -1.59 7.26
N ASN A 26 -9.11 -0.65 6.35
CA ASN A 26 -10.45 -0.31 5.88
C ASN A 26 -11.08 -1.41 5.00
N VAL A 27 -10.27 -2.16 4.25
CA VAL A 27 -10.75 -3.25 3.37
C VAL A 27 -10.91 -4.57 4.14
N PHE A 28 -9.91 -4.97 4.92
CA PHE A 28 -9.89 -6.28 5.59
C PHE A 28 -10.15 -6.20 7.10
N GLY A 29 -10.23 -5.03 7.70
CA GLY A 29 -10.38 -4.88 9.16
C GLY A 29 -11.66 -5.53 9.70
N THR A 30 -12.80 -5.32 9.05
CA THR A 30 -14.07 -5.96 9.46
C THR A 30 -14.03 -7.48 9.26
N ALA A 31 -13.43 -7.96 8.17
CA ALA A 31 -13.32 -9.39 7.87
C ALA A 31 -12.36 -10.13 8.81
N VAL A 32 -11.28 -9.47 9.25
CA VAL A 32 -10.31 -10.01 10.21
C VAL A 32 -10.84 -9.96 11.64
N VAL A 33 -11.47 -8.86 12.04
CA VAL A 33 -12.04 -8.69 13.40
C VAL A 33 -13.21 -9.66 13.62
N SER A 34 -14.06 -9.87 12.62
CA SER A 34 -15.17 -10.84 12.68
C SER A 34 -14.72 -12.30 12.54
N LYS A 35 -13.41 -12.60 12.54
CA LYS A 35 -12.81 -13.94 12.37
C LYS A 35 -13.20 -14.67 11.08
N MET A 36 -13.71 -13.97 10.07
CA MET A 36 -14.03 -14.56 8.77
C MET A 36 -12.76 -14.87 7.97
N VAL A 37 -11.69 -14.08 8.16
CA VAL A 37 -10.41 -14.26 7.46
C VAL A 37 -9.25 -14.12 8.45
N LYS A 38 -8.26 -15.01 8.36
CA LYS A 38 -7.03 -14.92 9.18
C LYS A 38 -6.22 -13.68 8.77
N PHE A 39 -5.65 -12.97 9.74
CA PHE A 39 -4.79 -11.80 9.50
C PHE A 39 -3.69 -12.07 8.46
N ARG A 40 -3.06 -13.26 8.53
CA ARG A 40 -2.01 -13.67 7.60
C ARG A 40 -2.50 -13.78 6.16
N THR A 41 -3.72 -14.29 5.97
CA THR A 41 -4.35 -14.41 4.64
C THR A 41 -4.72 -13.03 4.10
N ALA A 42 -5.32 -12.17 4.94
CA ALA A 42 -5.66 -10.80 4.56
C ALA A 42 -4.43 -9.98 4.16
N ALA A 43 -3.33 -10.08 4.90
CA ALA A 43 -2.08 -9.36 4.62
C ALA A 43 -1.43 -9.80 3.29
N ILE A 44 -1.46 -11.10 2.97
CA ILE A 44 -0.92 -11.62 1.71
C ILE A 44 -1.76 -11.13 0.53
N ILE A 45 -3.09 -11.24 0.62
CA ILE A 45 -4.00 -10.81 -0.44
C ILE A 45 -3.90 -9.29 -0.63
N SER A 46 -3.92 -8.51 0.45
CA SER A 46 -3.80 -7.05 0.37
C SER A 46 -2.47 -6.62 -0.25
N GLY A 47 -1.37 -7.29 0.10
CA GLY A 47 -0.05 -7.00 -0.48
C GLY A 47 -0.02 -7.23 -1.99
N ILE A 48 -0.51 -8.38 -2.45
CA ILE A 48 -0.55 -8.71 -3.88
C ILE A 48 -1.42 -7.71 -4.65
N PHE A 49 -2.63 -7.42 -4.15
CA PHE A 49 -3.56 -6.52 -4.84
C PHE A 49 -3.10 -5.06 -4.82
N VAL A 50 -2.44 -4.59 -3.76
CA VAL A 50 -1.85 -3.24 -3.71
C VAL A 50 -0.73 -3.10 -4.74
N VAL A 51 0.15 -4.11 -4.88
CA VAL A 51 1.23 -4.09 -5.88
C VAL A 51 0.67 -4.16 -7.31
N LEU A 52 -0.33 -5.01 -7.55
CA LEU A 52 -0.98 -5.07 -8.87
C LEU A 52 -1.70 -3.76 -9.21
N GLY A 53 -2.42 -3.17 -8.24
CA GLY A 53 -3.11 -1.89 -8.41
C GLY A 53 -2.16 -0.73 -8.67
N SER A 54 -1.01 -0.69 -7.99
CA SER A 54 -0.01 0.37 -8.20
C SER A 54 0.62 0.29 -9.59
N VAL A 55 0.85 -0.92 -10.13
CA VAL A 55 1.42 -1.13 -11.47
C VAL A 55 0.40 -0.85 -12.58
N ILE A 56 -0.84 -1.31 -12.43
CA ILE A 56 -1.86 -1.25 -13.50
C ILE A 56 -2.54 0.12 -13.56
N SER A 57 -2.86 0.72 -12.41
CA SER A 57 -3.60 1.99 -12.34
C SER A 57 -2.75 3.21 -11.97
N GLY A 58 -1.52 3.03 -11.48
CA GLY A 58 -0.67 4.15 -11.05
C GLY A 58 -0.21 5.09 -12.19
N ALA A 59 -0.22 4.60 -13.44
CA ALA A 59 0.19 5.39 -14.60
C ALA A 59 -0.82 6.51 -14.97
N GLY A 60 -2.10 6.35 -14.59
CA GLY A 60 -3.15 7.33 -14.90
C GLY A 60 -3.07 8.60 -14.05
N THR A 61 -2.79 8.46 -12.75
CA THR A 61 -2.70 9.58 -11.79
C THR A 61 -1.37 10.34 -11.87
N THR A 62 -0.28 9.66 -12.22
CA THR A 62 1.07 10.28 -12.34
C THR A 62 1.20 11.18 -13.57
N LYS A 63 0.23 11.14 -14.51
CA LYS A 63 0.22 11.97 -15.72
C LYS A 63 -0.56 13.28 -15.55
N THR A 64 -1.37 13.37 -14.49
CA THR A 64 -2.22 14.53 -14.17
C THR A 64 -1.71 15.33 -12.97
N LEU A 65 -0.69 14.84 -12.27
CA LEU A 65 -0.04 15.42 -11.09
C LEU A 65 1.45 15.60 -11.40
#